data_AF-A0A820LHY0-F1
#
_entry.id   AF-A0A820LHY0-F1
#
_cell.length_a   1.000
_cell.length_b   1.000
_cell.length_c   1.000
_cell.angle_alpha   90.00
_cell.angle_beta   90.00
_cell.angle_gamma   90.00
#
_symmetry.space_group_name_H-M   'P 1'
#
loop_
_entity.id
_entity.type
_entity.pdbx_description
1 polymer ?
#
loop_
_entity_poly.entity_id
_entity_poly.type
_entity_poly.pdbx_seq_one_letter_code
_entity_poly.pdbx_strand_id
1 'polypeptide(L)'
;YRSFVSLSPTLHQVCSSGFVTDNWLKLLKKSTTTVYPSDWRNRALPQFQLLSDFCRLANKTIDDSVDRFLQQFFIASTVFNEIDFDTQLNATLRQLYNSTILDFRLQNEVVRLLLQVDQPYMASLEIIDCCWLSNLIISRTTNEKNNQSLLQVC
;
A
#
# COMPACT_ATOMS: atom_id res chain seq x y z
N TYR A 1 -4.84 5.69 35.84
CA TYR A 1 -4.09 6.54 34.88
C TYR A 1 -5.11 7.16 33.94
N ARG A 2 -5.16 8.49 33.79
CA ARG A 2 -6.14 9.19 32.93
C ARG A 2 -5.48 9.43 31.57
N SER A 3 -6.13 9.04 30.47
CA SER A 3 -5.70 9.38 29.11
C SER A 3 -6.15 10.80 28.76
N PHE A 4 -5.24 11.64 28.26
CA PHE A 4 -5.57 13.01 27.84
C PHE A 4 -6.21 13.08 26.45
N VAL A 5 -5.91 12.10 25.58
CA VAL A 5 -6.40 12.03 24.20
C VAL A 5 -6.74 10.59 23.85
N SER A 6 -7.82 10.41 23.08
CA SER A 6 -8.17 9.17 22.41
C SER A 6 -8.35 9.45 20.92
N LEU A 7 -7.65 8.69 20.07
CA LEU A 7 -7.74 8.81 18.62
C LEU A 7 -8.51 7.62 18.07
N SER A 8 -9.42 7.87 17.13
CA SER A 8 -10.18 6.82 16.45
C SER A 8 -10.20 7.10 14.94
N PRO A 9 -9.07 6.85 14.26
CA PRO A 9 -8.95 7.07 12.83
C PRO A 9 -9.95 6.22 12.04
N THR A 10 -10.41 6.71 10.90
CA THR A 10 -11.32 5.99 10.02
C THR A 10 -10.71 5.89 8.63
N LEU A 11 -10.62 4.67 8.12
CA LEU A 11 -10.19 4.42 6.73
C LEU A 11 -11.32 4.70 5.75
N HIS A 12 -10.95 4.80 4.47
CA HIS A 12 -11.91 4.89 3.38
C HIS A 12 -12.85 3.68 3.36
N GLN A 13 -14.13 3.87 3.03
CA GLN A 13 -15.17 2.82 3.05
C GLN A 13 -14.84 1.60 2.19
N VAL A 14 -14.02 1.78 1.14
CA VAL A 14 -13.55 0.66 0.31
C VAL A 14 -12.73 -0.36 1.11
N CYS A 15 -11.99 0.10 2.13
CA CYS A 15 -11.13 -0.74 2.96
C CYS A 15 -11.90 -1.57 3.99
N SER A 16 -13.18 -1.25 4.22
CA SER A 16 -14.11 -2.08 5.01
C SER A 16 -15.09 -2.86 4.13
N SER A 17 -14.97 -2.77 2.81
CA SER A 17 -15.84 -3.45 1.86
C SER A 17 -15.43 -4.92 1.64
N GLY A 18 -16.34 -5.70 1.06
CA GLY A 18 -16.04 -7.08 0.64
C GLY A 18 -14.91 -7.19 -0.39
N PHE A 19 -14.60 -6.11 -1.12
CA PHE A 19 -13.64 -6.10 -2.22
C PHE A 19 -12.18 -6.27 -1.82
N VAL A 20 -11.84 -6.06 -0.56
CA VAL A 20 -10.48 -6.24 -0.02
C VAL A 20 -10.35 -7.53 0.78
N THR A 21 -11.38 -8.37 0.79
CA THR A 21 -11.37 -9.61 1.57
C THR A 21 -10.75 -10.77 0.80
N ASP A 22 -10.10 -11.69 1.51
CA ASP A 22 -9.59 -12.94 0.93
C ASP A 22 -10.67 -13.74 0.21
N ASN A 23 -11.92 -13.67 0.67
CA ASN A 23 -13.04 -14.36 0.04
C ASN A 23 -13.29 -13.81 -1.38
N TRP A 24 -13.30 -12.49 -1.54
CA TRP A 24 -13.44 -11.85 -2.84
C TRP A 24 -12.28 -12.21 -3.77
N LEU A 25 -11.05 -12.14 -3.27
CA LEU A 25 -9.86 -12.51 -4.06
C LEU A 25 -9.91 -13.98 -4.52
N LYS A 26 -10.36 -14.89 -3.66
CA LYS A 26 -10.58 -16.32 -4.00
C LYS A 26 -11.66 -16.49 -5.08
N LEU A 27 -12.74 -15.72 -5.02
CA LEU A 27 -13.80 -15.75 -6.04
C LEU A 27 -13.29 -15.25 -7.39
N LEU A 28 -12.54 -14.16 -7.42
CA LEU A 28 -11.93 -13.63 -8.64
C LEU A 28 -10.99 -14.65 -9.28
N LYS A 29 -10.13 -15.30 -8.48
CA LYS A 29 -9.22 -16.34 -8.95
C LYS A 29 -9.94 -17.52 -9.62
N LYS A 30 -11.11 -17.91 -9.09
CA LYS A 30 -11.96 -18.98 -9.67
C LYS A 30 -12.77 -18.53 -10.89
N SER A 31 -12.92 -17.22 -11.08
CA SER A 31 -13.76 -16.64 -12.14
C SER A 31 -12.97 -16.32 -13.41
N THR A 32 -11.67 -16.59 -13.42
CA THR A 32 -10.81 -16.42 -14.61
C THR A 32 -11.26 -17.35 -15.73
N THR A 33 -11.05 -16.93 -16.98
CA THR A 33 -11.48 -17.66 -18.17
C THR A 33 -10.42 -17.59 -19.26
N THR A 34 -10.18 -18.72 -19.93
CA THR A 34 -9.27 -18.80 -21.07
C THR A 34 -9.96 -18.46 -22.40
N VAL A 35 -11.29 -18.37 -22.42
CA VAL A 35 -12.08 -18.19 -23.65
C VAL A 35 -11.87 -16.79 -24.25
N TYR A 36 -11.75 -15.78 -23.41
CA TYR A 36 -11.57 -14.39 -23.82
C TYR A 36 -10.42 -13.78 -23.02
N PRO A 37 -9.19 -13.71 -23.57
CA PRO A 37 -8.03 -13.16 -22.86
C PRO A 37 -8.22 -11.72 -22.39
N SER A 38 -9.04 -10.93 -23.10
CA SER A 38 -9.41 -9.56 -22.77
C SER A 38 -10.54 -9.43 -21.73
N ASP A 39 -11.08 -10.54 -21.22
CA ASP A 39 -12.10 -10.53 -20.19
C ASP A 39 -11.56 -9.86 -18.91
N TRP A 40 -12.32 -8.91 -18.37
CA TRP A 40 -11.91 -8.16 -17.18
C TRP A 40 -11.62 -9.08 -15.98
N ARG A 41 -12.28 -10.24 -15.90
CA ARG A 41 -12.08 -11.24 -14.83
C ARG A 41 -10.64 -11.74 -14.78
N ASN A 42 -9.95 -11.78 -15.93
CA ASN A 42 -8.55 -12.18 -16.01
C ASN A 42 -7.60 -11.13 -15.42
N ARG A 43 -7.99 -9.86 -15.42
CA ARG A 43 -7.21 -8.75 -14.88
C ARG A 43 -7.67 -8.29 -13.50
N ALA A 44 -8.83 -8.74 -13.05
CA ALA A 44 -9.46 -8.28 -11.82
C ALA A 44 -8.64 -8.63 -10.57
N LEU A 45 -8.17 -9.88 -10.47
CA LEU A 45 -7.46 -10.37 -9.28
C LEU A 45 -6.29 -9.46 -8.85
N PRO A 46 -5.30 -9.15 -9.71
CA PRO A 46 -4.19 -8.29 -9.30
C PRO A 46 -4.63 -6.86 -8.93
N GLN A 47 -5.70 -6.33 -9.54
CA GLN A 47 -6.23 -4.99 -9.22
C GLN A 47 -6.84 -4.95 -7.81
N PHE A 48 -7.66 -5.94 -7.48
CA PHE A 48 -8.29 -6.02 -6.16
C PHE A 48 -7.29 -6.44 -5.08
N GLN A 49 -6.26 -7.22 -5.44
CA GLN A 49 -5.14 -7.49 -4.54
C GLN A 49 -4.35 -6.22 -4.23
N LEU A 50 -4.03 -5.41 -5.25
CA LEU A 50 -3.39 -4.11 -5.07
C LEU A 50 -4.23 -3.18 -4.18
N LEU A 51 -5.54 -3.13 -4.39
CA LEU A 51 -6.46 -2.37 -3.53
C LEU A 51 -6.41 -2.84 -2.07
N SER A 52 -6.42 -4.16 -1.84
CA SER A 52 -6.28 -4.74 -0.50
C SER A 52 -4.95 -4.35 0.15
N ASP A 53 -3.86 -4.39 -0.60
CA ASP A 53 -2.54 -4.01 -0.15
C ASP A 53 -2.46 -2.52 0.19
N PHE A 54 -3.07 -1.64 -0.61
CA PHE A 54 -3.20 -0.22 -0.31
C PHE A 54 -3.96 0.04 0.98
N CYS A 55 -5.07 -0.66 1.21
CA CYS A 55 -5.85 -0.53 2.44
C CYS A 55 -5.06 -0.97 3.67
N ARG A 56 -4.29 -2.05 3.57
CA ARG A 56 -3.40 -2.52 4.64
C ARG A 56 -2.26 -1.53 4.90
N LEU A 57 -1.68 -0.97 3.84
CA LEU A 57 -0.66 0.07 3.96
C LEU A 57 -1.22 1.32 4.63
N ALA A 58 -2.40 1.78 4.23
CA ALA A 58 -3.08 2.92 4.84
C ALA A 58 -3.32 2.70 6.34
N ASN A 59 -3.84 1.52 6.72
CA ASN A 59 -4.05 1.18 8.12
C ASN A 59 -2.74 1.23 8.90
N LYS A 60 -1.69 0.60 8.38
CA LYS A 60 -0.37 0.58 9.01
C LYS A 60 0.23 1.97 9.17
N THR A 61 0.14 2.82 8.15
CA THR A 61 0.66 4.20 8.21
C THR A 61 -0.05 5.04 9.26
N ILE A 62 -1.36 4.82 9.45
CA ILE A 62 -2.14 5.46 10.51
C ILE A 62 -1.71 4.93 11.88
N ASP A 63 -1.69 3.60 12.07
CA ASP A 63 -1.32 2.96 13.34
C ASP A 63 0.09 3.38 13.77
N ASP A 64 1.07 3.31 12.87
CA ASP A 64 2.46 3.72 13.14
C ASP A 64 2.56 5.22 13.48
N SER A 65 1.68 6.07 12.93
CA SER A 65 1.65 7.51 13.23
C SER A 65 0.98 7.81 14.56
N VAL A 66 -0.11 7.11 14.89
CA VAL A 66 -0.79 7.20 16.18
C VAL A 66 0.13 6.71 17.30
N ASP A 67 0.78 5.56 17.13
CA ASP A 67 1.71 5.01 18.11
C ASP A 67 2.88 5.96 18.36
N ARG A 68 3.47 6.52 17.31
CA ARG A 68 4.54 7.54 17.44
C ARG A 68 4.05 8.77 18.19
N PHE A 69 2.84 9.25 17.94
CA PHE A 69 2.27 10.38 18.64
C PHE A 69 2.03 10.08 20.13
N LEU A 70 1.47 8.92 20.46
CA LEU A 70 1.18 8.54 21.84
C LEU A 70 2.45 8.27 22.67
N GLN A 71 3.57 7.96 22.01
CA GLN A 71 4.88 7.83 22.64
C GLN A 71 5.57 9.18 22.90
N GLN A 72 5.09 10.30 22.34
CA GLN A 72 5.68 11.60 22.58
C GLN A 72 5.37 12.10 23.99
N PHE A 73 6.42 12.52 24.71
CA PHE A 73 6.25 13.22 25.97
C PHE A 73 5.89 14.67 25.72
N PHE A 74 4.79 15.11 26.31
CA PHE A 74 4.42 16.51 26.35
C PHE A 74 5.19 17.18 27.50
N ILE A 75 6.40 17.68 27.22
CA ILE A 75 7.27 18.33 28.21
C ILE A 75 7.07 19.84 28.11
N ALA A 76 6.59 20.44 29.20
CA ALA A 76 6.42 21.89 29.35
C ALA A 76 7.33 22.41 30.46
N SER A 77 7.99 23.54 30.24
CA SER A 77 8.81 24.21 31.27
C SER A 77 7.96 24.97 32.30
N THR A 78 6.68 25.21 32.01
CA THR A 78 5.71 25.88 32.88
C THR A 78 4.38 25.15 32.87
N VAL A 79 3.60 25.26 33.94
CA VAL A 79 2.23 24.73 33.98
C VAL A 79 1.38 25.54 32.99
N PHE A 80 0.86 24.87 31.97
CA PHE A 80 -0.07 25.50 31.03
C PHE A 80 -1.42 25.78 31.70
N ASN A 81 -2.04 26.90 31.34
CA ASN A 81 -3.48 27.03 31.51
C ASN A 81 -4.18 26.15 30.47
N GLU A 82 -5.46 25.87 30.71
CA GLU A 82 -6.27 24.99 29.86
C GLU A 82 -6.31 25.44 28.39
N ILE A 83 -6.40 26.76 28.15
CA ILE A 83 -6.49 27.35 26.80
C ILE A 83 -5.20 27.12 26.02
N ASP A 84 -4.04 27.36 26.64
CA ASP A 84 -2.73 27.18 26.02
C ASP A 84 -2.45 25.70 25.76
N PHE A 85 -2.82 24.83 26.70
CA PHE A 85 -2.73 23.38 26.54
C PHE A 85 -3.56 22.90 25.34
N ASP A 86 -4.84 23.28 25.27
CA ASP A 86 -5.73 22.88 24.19
C ASP A 86 -5.27 23.45 22.84
N THR A 87 -4.77 24.68 22.82
CA THR A 87 -4.25 25.31 21.61
C THR A 87 -3.05 24.53 21.07
N GLN A 88 -2.09 24.22 21.95
CA GLN A 88 -0.90 23.47 21.55
C GLN A 88 -1.25 22.04 21.14
N LEU A 89 -2.12 21.37 21.89
CA LEU A 89 -2.57 20.01 21.58
C LEU A 89 -3.28 19.95 20.22
N ASN A 90 -4.18 20.89 19.94
CA ASN A 90 -4.86 20.97 18.66
C ASN A 90 -3.90 21.24 17.50
N ALA A 91 -2.88 22.07 17.70
CA ALA A 91 -1.84 22.29 16.70
C ALA A 91 -1.05 21.00 16.42
N THR A 92 -0.66 20.27 17.46
CA THR A 92 0.05 18.98 17.32
C THR A 92 -0.82 17.92 16.64
N LEU A 93 -2.11 17.83 16.98
CA LEU A 93 -3.06 16.92 16.32
C LEU A 93 -3.23 17.24 14.84
N ARG A 94 -3.33 18.52 14.47
CA ARG A 94 -3.36 18.94 13.05
C ARG A 94 -2.08 18.56 12.32
N GLN A 95 -0.93 18.71 12.97
CA GLN A 95 0.34 18.29 12.40
C GLN A 95 0.38 16.77 12.19
N LEU A 96 -0.07 15.98 13.17
CA LEU A 96 -0.21 14.52 13.05
C LEU A 96 -1.07 14.13 11.84
N TYR A 97 -2.25 14.73 11.68
CA TYR A 97 -3.13 14.42 10.56
C TYR A 97 -2.48 14.76 9.22
N ASN A 98 -1.91 15.97 9.10
CA ASN A 98 -1.30 16.42 7.85
C ASN A 98 -0.07 15.59 7.47
N SER A 99 0.79 15.26 8.44
CA SER A 99 1.99 14.45 8.18
C SER A 99 1.62 13.01 7.81
N THR A 100 0.63 12.42 8.48
CA THR A 100 0.15 11.05 8.16
C THR A 100 -0.44 10.98 6.76
N ILE A 101 -1.26 11.96 6.38
CA ILE A 101 -1.84 12.04 5.02
C ILE A 101 -0.74 12.22 3.97
N LEU A 102 0.26 13.07 4.25
CA LEU A 102 1.38 13.30 3.33
C LEU A 102 2.25 12.05 3.17
N ASP A 103 2.55 11.34 4.26
CA ASP A 103 3.33 10.11 4.25
C ASP A 103 2.64 9.04 3.40
N PHE A 104 1.34 8.80 3.63
CA PHE A 104 0.58 7.87 2.81
C PHE A 104 0.53 8.27 1.34
N ARG A 105 0.38 9.57 1.03
CA ARG A 105 0.43 10.07 -0.36
C ARG A 105 1.78 9.80 -1.01
N LEU A 106 2.88 10.04 -0.30
CA LEU A 106 4.22 9.78 -0.82
C LEU A 106 4.42 8.29 -1.10
N GLN A 107 4.01 7.42 -0.17
CA GLN A 107 4.04 5.97 -0.37
C GLN A 107 3.23 5.55 -1.61
N ASN A 108 2.03 6.10 -1.78
CA ASN A 108 1.20 5.85 -2.96
C ASN A 108 1.86 6.33 -4.27
N GLU A 109 2.50 7.50 -4.27
CA GLU A 109 3.25 7.99 -5.44
C GLU A 109 4.42 7.07 -5.79
N VAL A 110 5.15 6.56 -4.79
CA VAL A 110 6.21 5.56 -5.00
C VAL A 110 5.62 4.29 -5.63
N VAL A 111 4.52 3.75 -5.09
CA VAL A 111 3.85 2.58 -5.67
C VAL A 111 3.42 2.85 -7.11
N ARG A 112 2.84 4.02 -7.40
CA ARG A 112 2.44 4.39 -8.76
C ARG A 112 3.64 4.43 -9.72
N LEU A 113 4.76 5.00 -9.30
CA LEU A 113 5.98 5.05 -10.11
C LEU A 113 6.55 3.65 -10.35
N LEU A 114 6.56 2.80 -9.33
CA LEU A 114 6.97 1.40 -9.48
C LEU A 114 6.07 0.66 -10.47
N LEU A 115 4.75 0.85 -10.41
CA LEU A 115 3.82 0.23 -11.37
C LEU A 115 3.95 0.76 -12.81
N GLN A 116 4.45 2.00 -13.00
CA GLN A 116 4.71 2.56 -14.33
C GLN A 116 5.99 2.03 -14.96
N VAL A 117 7.02 1.82 -14.14
CA VAL A 117 8.32 1.28 -14.58
C VAL A 117 8.23 -0.24 -14.76
N ASP A 118 7.62 -0.93 -13.80
CA ASP A 118 7.37 -2.37 -13.79
C ASP A 118 6.02 -2.68 -14.42
N GLN A 119 5.75 -2.21 -15.65
CA GLN A 119 4.49 -2.46 -16.35
C GLN A 119 4.07 -3.93 -16.20
N PRO A 120 3.04 -4.24 -15.39
CA PRO A 120 2.47 -5.55 -15.44
C PRO A 120 1.40 -5.43 -16.52
N TYR A 121 1.64 -6.06 -17.66
CA TYR A 121 0.57 -6.82 -18.26
C TYR A 121 0.04 -7.75 -17.15
N MET A 122 -0.91 -7.25 -16.38
CA MET A 122 -1.58 -7.96 -15.29
C MET A 122 -2.30 -9.14 -15.93
N ALA A 123 -1.57 -10.24 -16.07
CA ALA A 123 -1.98 -11.53 -16.60
C ALA A 123 -2.96 -11.44 -17.78
N SER A 124 -2.46 -11.24 -19.00
CA SER A 124 -3.17 -11.82 -20.14
C SER A 124 -2.92 -13.33 -20.09
N LEU A 125 -4.00 -14.11 -20.00
CA LEU A 125 -3.96 -15.52 -20.39
C LEU A 125 -3.75 -15.58 -21.90
N GLU A 126 -2.54 -15.30 -22.36
CA GLU A 126 -2.12 -15.69 -23.71
C GLU A 126 -1.66 -17.14 -23.64
N ILE A 127 -2.28 -17.94 -24.49
CA ILE A 127 -2.18 -19.38 -24.53
C ILE A 127 -0.77 -19.76 -25.03
N ILE A 128 0.00 -20.38 -24.13
CA ILE A 128 1.16 -21.26 -24.36
C ILE A 128 2.51 -20.58 -24.73
N ASP A 129 3.53 -20.96 -23.95
CA ASP A 129 4.99 -20.72 -24.05
C ASP A 129 5.55 -19.33 -23.71
N CYS A 130 5.70 -19.01 -22.42
CA CYS A 130 6.97 -19.19 -21.69
C CYS A 130 6.86 -18.64 -20.24
N CYS A 131 7.76 -19.11 -19.37
CA CYS A 131 7.77 -18.97 -17.90
C CYS A 131 7.46 -17.57 -17.31
N TRP A 132 6.41 -17.49 -16.49
CA TRP A 132 6.30 -16.47 -15.44
C TRP A 132 6.59 -17.11 -14.08
N LEU A 133 7.87 -17.23 -13.74
CA LEU A 133 8.29 -17.32 -12.34
C LEU A 133 8.46 -15.89 -11.83
N SER A 134 7.40 -15.34 -11.26
CA SER A 134 7.51 -14.14 -10.43
C SER A 134 8.24 -14.50 -9.15
N ASN A 135 9.57 -14.38 -9.17
CA ASN A 135 10.39 -14.29 -7.97
C ASN A 135 11.39 -13.14 -8.11
N LEU A 136 11.21 -12.16 -7.22
CA LEU A 136 12.10 -11.04 -6.91
C LEU A 136 13.49 -11.54 -6.47
N ILE A 137 14.38 -11.94 -7.39
CA ILE A 137 15.84 -11.88 -7.17
C ILE A 137 16.51 -11.61 -8.52
N ILE A 138 17.15 -10.44 -8.66
CA ILE A 138 18.07 -10.16 -9.77
C ILE A 138 19.27 -11.12 -9.62
N SER A 139 19.26 -12.25 -10.32
CA SER A 139 20.48 -13.04 -10.56
C SER A 139 21.05 -12.64 -11.91
N ARG A 140 22.14 -11.88 -11.91
CA ARG A 140 22.93 -11.60 -13.12
C ARG A 140 23.59 -12.90 -13.58
N THR A 141 23.05 -13.55 -14.59
CA THR A 141 23.74 -14.65 -15.30
C THR A 141 24.54 -14.07 -16.46
N THR A 142 25.85 -13.93 -16.28
CA THR A 142 26.78 -13.67 -17.39
C THR A 142 26.98 -14.96 -18.18
N ASN A 143 26.57 -14.97 -19.45
CA ASN A 143 26.82 -16.08 -20.35
C ASN A 143 28.25 -15.96 -20.91
N GLU A 144 29.20 -16.75 -20.39
CA GLU A 144 30.65 -16.66 -20.71
C GLU A 144 31.03 -17.03 -22.16
N LYS A 145 30.08 -17.13 -23.10
CA LYS A 145 30.41 -17.54 -24.48
C LYS A 145 30.18 -16.50 -25.56
N ASN A 146 29.50 -15.39 -25.29
CA ASN A 146 29.42 -14.27 -26.23
C ASN A 146 29.17 -12.98 -25.44
N ASN A 147 30.08 -12.00 -25.57
CA ASN A 147 30.01 -10.66 -24.98
C ASN A 147 28.86 -9.82 -25.57
N GLN A 148 27.62 -10.29 -25.47
CA GLN A 148 26.43 -9.55 -25.81
C GLN A 148 25.45 -9.59 -24.64
N SER A 149 25.35 -8.46 -23.96
CA SER A 149 24.30 -8.20 -22.99
C SER A 149 23.02 -7.86 -23.74
N LEU A 150 22.19 -8.87 -24.00
CA LEU A 150 20.80 -8.66 -24.37
C LEU A 150 19.98 -8.53 -23.07
N LEU A 151 19.47 -7.33 -22.84
CA LEU A 151 18.40 -7.10 -21.87
C LEU A 151 17.13 -7.75 -22.44
N GLN A 152 16.92 -9.01 -22.08
CA GLN A 152 15.65 -9.66 -22.29
C GLN A 152 14.80 -9.43 -21.05
N VAL A 153 13.93 -8.45 -21.14
CA VAL A 153 12.85 -8.23 -20.18
C VAL A 153 11.69 -9.09 -20.68
N CYS A 154 11.41 -10.19 -19.98
CA CYS A 154 10.15 -10.92 -20.12
C CYS A 154 9.14 -10.30 -19.16
#